data_AF-A0A925TLU3-F1
#
_entry.id   AF-A0A925TLU3-F1
#
_cell.length_a   1.000
_cell.length_b   1.000
_cell.length_c   1.000
_cell.angle_alpha   90.00
_cell.angle_beta   90.00
_cell.angle_gamma   90.00
#
_symmetry.space_group_name_H-M   'P 1'
#
loop_
_entity.id
_entity.type
_entity.pdbx_description
1 polymer ?
#
loop_
_entity_poly.entity_id
_entity_poly.type
_entity_poly.pdbx_seq_one_letter_code
_entity_poly.pdbx_strand_id
1 'polypeptide(L)'
;DGFGYVKFDYNETLGLGVDGAESPGEGLRQVILATNELYAGLAKVLPNTVIELCASGGHRLEPSLMRHGHMGSFSDAHETPELPLIAAGLHRLVPVRQLQVWAVLRVEADERRLLYVLAAGFLGRMCLSGDLPALSEEQWSLAKRALELYAKAAPVLRDGRTHWFGPAVKAWRHPEGWQLIVRVAADEQTALVVGHAFGGVLPEVAECELPGGPWVVEEMLAETATAAGATTGGSASPLPGAGAGANGAATLTETAAFTLVGGRRLVWGVPGAFSAAVVLLRRA
;
A
#
# COMPACT_ATOMS: atom_id res chain seq x y z
N ASP A 1 -21.65 25.73 -7.24
CA ASP A 1 -21.65 24.89 -6.02
C ASP A 1 -20.26 24.45 -5.52
N GLY A 2 -19.15 24.67 -6.25
CA GLY A 2 -17.81 24.64 -5.63
C GLY A 2 -17.26 23.29 -5.16
N PHE A 3 -17.96 22.17 -5.42
CA PHE A 3 -17.48 20.83 -5.05
C PHE A 3 -16.26 20.42 -5.88
N GLY A 4 -15.12 20.23 -5.20
CA GLY A 4 -13.86 19.77 -5.83
C GLY A 4 -13.75 18.26 -6.00
N TYR A 5 -14.67 17.48 -5.42
CA TYR A 5 -14.63 16.02 -5.42
C TYR A 5 -16.05 15.42 -5.32
N VAL A 6 -16.28 14.29 -5.99
CA VAL A 6 -17.51 13.49 -5.89
C VAL A 6 -17.17 11.99 -5.98
N LYS A 7 -17.81 11.19 -5.13
CA LYS A 7 -17.80 9.73 -5.18
C LYS A 7 -19.12 9.23 -5.74
N PHE A 8 -19.09 8.56 -6.89
CA PHE A 8 -20.25 7.86 -7.43
C PHE A 8 -20.17 6.39 -7.05
N ASP A 9 -21.11 5.96 -6.23
CA ASP A 9 -21.18 4.60 -5.71
C ASP A 9 -22.37 3.83 -6.29
N TYR A 10 -22.19 2.52 -6.44
CA TYR A 10 -23.21 1.60 -6.91
C TYR A 10 -23.11 0.28 -6.15
N ASN A 11 -24.03 0.08 -5.21
CA ASN A 11 -23.99 -1.05 -4.26
C ASN A 11 -25.02 -2.14 -4.55
N GLU A 12 -25.48 -2.20 -5.79
CA GLU A 12 -26.50 -3.18 -6.20
C GLU A 12 -26.05 -4.09 -7.33
N THR A 13 -26.85 -5.12 -7.59
CA THR A 13 -26.70 -5.99 -8.76
C THR A 13 -27.91 -5.87 -9.67
N LEU A 14 -27.68 -5.81 -10.99
CA LEU A 14 -28.76 -5.82 -11.98
C LEU A 14 -29.38 -7.23 -12.17
N GLY A 15 -28.89 -8.24 -11.44
CA GLY A 15 -29.47 -9.59 -11.43
C GLY A 15 -29.44 -10.27 -12.80
N LEU A 16 -30.54 -10.94 -13.16
CA LEU A 16 -30.66 -11.74 -14.39
C LEU A 16 -30.79 -10.92 -15.68
N GLY A 17 -31.13 -9.63 -15.57
CA GLY A 17 -31.19 -8.73 -16.71
C GLY A 17 -32.17 -7.57 -16.54
N VAL A 18 -32.34 -6.78 -17.60
CA VAL A 18 -33.17 -5.56 -17.61
C VAL A 18 -34.23 -5.69 -18.70
N ASP A 19 -35.49 -5.39 -18.37
CA ASP A 19 -36.61 -5.45 -19.30
C ASP A 19 -36.62 -4.28 -20.30
N GLY A 20 -37.62 -4.25 -21.19
CA GLY A 20 -37.83 -3.13 -22.13
C GLY A 20 -37.08 -3.21 -23.47
N ALA A 21 -36.22 -4.22 -23.67
CA ALA A 21 -35.56 -4.51 -24.94
C ALA A 21 -35.91 -5.90 -25.48
N GLU A 22 -35.28 -6.33 -26.57
CA GLU A 22 -35.50 -7.61 -27.24
C GLU A 22 -35.20 -8.82 -26.34
N SER A 23 -34.37 -8.64 -25.32
CA SER A 23 -34.11 -9.62 -24.26
C SER A 23 -33.56 -8.96 -23.00
N PRO A 24 -33.60 -9.64 -21.83
CA PRO A 24 -32.97 -9.13 -20.61
C PRO A 24 -31.47 -8.79 -20.75
N GLY A 25 -30.75 -9.54 -21.59
CA GLY A 25 -29.33 -9.31 -21.88
C GLY A 25 -29.08 -8.08 -22.75
N GLU A 26 -29.97 -7.81 -23.70
CA GLU A 26 -29.89 -6.58 -24.50
C GLU A 26 -30.22 -5.34 -23.65
N GLY A 27 -31.21 -5.44 -22.76
CA GLY A 27 -31.49 -4.38 -21.78
C GLY A 27 -30.28 -4.08 -20.89
N LEU A 28 -29.57 -5.12 -20.41
CA LEU A 28 -28.30 -4.93 -19.67
C LEU A 28 -27.27 -4.18 -20.50
N ARG A 29 -27.07 -4.56 -21.77
CA ARG A 29 -26.11 -3.90 -22.66
C ARG A 29 -26.46 -2.42 -22.82
N GLN A 30 -27.74 -2.09 -23.02
CA GLN A 30 -28.21 -0.70 -23.14
C GLN A 30 -27.98 0.09 -21.85
N VAL A 31 -28.24 -0.49 -20.67
CA VAL A 31 -27.96 0.16 -19.37
C VAL A 31 -26.47 0.44 -19.19
N ILE A 32 -25.58 -0.49 -19.58
CA ILE A 32 -24.13 -0.26 -19.51
C ILE A 32 -23.69 0.87 -20.45
N LEU A 33 -24.26 0.96 -21.66
CA LEU A 33 -23.99 2.07 -22.57
C LEU A 33 -24.50 3.40 -22.02
N ALA A 34 -25.74 3.45 -21.54
CA ALA A 34 -26.32 4.64 -20.93
C ALA A 34 -25.52 5.10 -19.69
N THR A 35 -24.99 4.15 -18.90
CA THR A 35 -24.09 4.45 -17.78
C THR A 35 -22.81 5.14 -18.26
N ASN A 36 -22.19 4.65 -19.34
CA ASN A 36 -21.01 5.29 -19.93
C ASN A 36 -21.33 6.70 -20.45
N GLU A 37 -22.47 6.88 -21.10
CA GLU A 37 -22.93 8.19 -21.59
C GLU A 37 -23.19 9.18 -20.45
N LEU A 38 -23.77 8.71 -19.35
CA LEU A 38 -23.95 9.50 -18.14
C LEU A 38 -22.61 10.01 -17.62
N TYR A 39 -21.63 9.13 -17.42
CA TYR A 39 -20.30 9.54 -16.95
C TYR A 39 -19.57 10.47 -17.93
N ALA A 40 -19.71 10.24 -19.24
CA ALA A 40 -19.19 11.15 -20.25
C ALA A 40 -19.87 12.54 -20.20
N GLY A 41 -21.15 12.60 -19.86
CA GLY A 41 -21.89 13.84 -19.63
C GLY A 41 -21.43 14.55 -18.36
N LEU A 42 -21.24 13.81 -17.25
CA LEU A 42 -20.79 14.36 -15.96
C LEU A 42 -19.46 15.10 -16.09
N ALA A 43 -18.50 14.56 -16.84
CA ALA A 43 -17.21 15.22 -17.07
C ALA A 43 -17.34 16.59 -17.76
N LYS A 44 -18.39 16.80 -18.58
CA LYS A 44 -18.65 18.09 -19.25
C LYS A 44 -19.29 19.11 -18.32
N VAL A 45 -20.15 18.64 -17.41
CA VAL A 45 -20.89 19.51 -16.46
C VAL A 45 -20.06 19.81 -15.22
N LEU A 46 -19.13 18.93 -14.85
CA LEU A 46 -18.27 19.04 -13.67
C LEU A 46 -16.76 19.00 -14.05
N PRO A 47 -16.28 19.90 -14.93
CA PRO A 47 -14.93 19.80 -15.50
C PRO A 47 -13.79 20.00 -14.49
N ASN A 48 -14.09 20.62 -13.34
CA ASN A 48 -13.11 20.91 -12.28
C ASN A 48 -13.28 20.01 -11.03
N THR A 49 -14.11 18.97 -11.12
CA THR A 49 -14.42 18.07 -10.00
C THR A 49 -13.68 16.75 -10.19
N VAL A 50 -12.95 16.31 -9.16
CA VAL A 50 -12.37 14.97 -9.13
C VAL A 50 -13.50 13.94 -8.97
N ILE A 51 -13.51 12.95 -9.85
CA ILE A 51 -14.54 11.91 -9.91
C ILE A 51 -13.93 10.61 -9.42
N GLU A 52 -14.43 10.10 -8.30
CA GLU A 52 -14.18 8.75 -7.83
C GLU A 52 -15.30 7.81 -8.27
N LEU A 53 -14.92 6.69 -8.89
CA LEU A 53 -15.79 5.57 -9.19
C LEU A 53 -15.76 4.55 -8.06
N CYS A 54 -16.92 4.07 -7.65
CA CYS A 54 -17.05 3.05 -6.63
C CYS A 54 -18.22 2.12 -6.96
N ALA A 55 -18.06 0.85 -6.62
CA ALA A 55 -19.15 -0.11 -6.62
C ALA A 55 -18.86 -1.16 -5.55
N SER A 56 -19.34 -0.94 -4.33
CA SER A 56 -18.96 -1.71 -3.13
C SER A 56 -17.44 -1.94 -3.07
N GLY A 57 -16.72 -0.82 -3.17
CA GLY A 57 -15.30 -0.80 -3.52
C GLY A 57 -15.10 -1.05 -5.02
N GLY A 58 -14.54 -2.21 -5.35
CA GLY A 58 -13.87 -2.46 -6.63
C GLY A 58 -14.65 -3.23 -7.69
N HIS A 59 -15.96 -3.49 -7.53
CA HIS A 59 -16.69 -4.40 -8.42
C HIS A 59 -16.82 -3.93 -9.88
N ARG A 60 -16.58 -2.64 -10.15
CA ARG A 60 -16.63 -2.06 -11.50
C ARG A 60 -15.32 -1.37 -11.92
N LEU A 61 -14.19 -1.83 -11.39
CA LEU A 61 -12.85 -1.38 -11.81
C LEU A 61 -12.46 -1.98 -13.17
N GLU A 62 -13.22 -1.67 -14.20
CA GLU A 62 -12.97 -2.13 -15.56
C GLU A 62 -12.58 -0.95 -16.48
N PRO A 63 -11.72 -1.17 -17.50
CA PRO A 63 -11.11 -0.09 -18.26
C PRO A 63 -12.08 0.90 -18.93
N SER A 64 -13.25 0.44 -19.40
CA SER A 64 -14.24 1.25 -20.09
C SER A 64 -14.90 2.26 -19.15
N LEU A 65 -15.15 1.89 -17.90
CA LEU A 65 -15.66 2.81 -16.88
C LEU A 65 -14.54 3.68 -16.32
N MET A 66 -13.37 3.09 -16.02
CA MET A 66 -12.23 3.79 -15.43
C MET A 66 -11.72 4.96 -16.29
N ARG A 67 -11.94 4.94 -17.61
CA ARG A 67 -11.61 6.08 -18.50
C ARG A 67 -12.40 7.35 -18.18
N HIS A 68 -13.54 7.23 -17.49
CA HIS A 68 -14.38 8.36 -17.12
C HIS A 68 -14.09 8.90 -15.72
N GLY A 69 -13.45 8.10 -14.86
CA GLY A 69 -13.08 8.48 -13.51
C GLY A 69 -11.67 9.05 -13.42
N HIS A 70 -11.46 9.94 -12.45
CA HIS A 70 -10.12 10.37 -12.06
C HIS A 70 -9.44 9.34 -11.15
N MET A 71 -10.25 8.58 -10.40
CA MET A 71 -9.83 7.49 -9.54
C MET A 71 -10.97 6.51 -9.28
N GLY A 72 -10.64 5.34 -8.74
CA GLY A 72 -11.61 4.34 -8.32
C GLY A 72 -11.26 3.76 -6.95
N SER A 73 -12.27 3.54 -6.11
CA SER A 73 -12.13 2.85 -4.82
C SER A 73 -11.72 1.40 -5.06
N PHE A 74 -10.55 0.99 -4.57
CA PHE A 74 -9.97 -0.31 -4.91
C PHE A 74 -10.75 -1.53 -4.35
N SER A 75 -11.28 -1.41 -3.12
CA SER A 75 -11.98 -2.48 -2.38
C SER A 75 -12.53 -1.97 -1.04
N ASP A 76 -13.63 -2.55 -0.58
CA ASP A 76 -14.13 -2.38 0.81
C ASP A 76 -13.36 -3.25 1.82
N ALA A 77 -12.49 -4.16 1.37
CA ALA A 77 -11.63 -4.97 2.23
C ALA A 77 -10.42 -4.18 2.79
N HIS A 78 -10.62 -2.90 3.11
CA HIS A 78 -9.55 -1.97 3.47
C HIS A 78 -9.07 -2.05 4.93
N GLU A 79 -9.82 -2.73 5.80
CA GLU A 79 -9.44 -2.98 7.20
C GLU A 79 -8.94 -4.41 7.42
N THR A 80 -8.71 -5.16 6.34
CA THR A 80 -8.34 -6.57 6.41
C THR A 80 -6.84 -6.79 6.28
N PRO A 81 -6.29 -7.94 6.71
CA PRO A 81 -4.91 -8.31 6.41
C PRO A 81 -4.59 -8.40 4.91
N GLU A 82 -5.59 -8.66 4.06
CA GLU A 82 -5.46 -8.86 2.62
C GLU A 82 -5.33 -7.55 1.82
N LEU A 83 -5.64 -6.41 2.46
CA LEU A 83 -5.54 -5.06 1.89
C LEU A 83 -4.38 -4.87 0.90
N PRO A 84 -3.10 -5.09 1.27
CA PRO A 84 -1.97 -4.85 0.37
C PRO A 84 -1.86 -5.85 -0.79
N LEU A 85 -2.39 -7.06 -0.65
CA LEU A 85 -2.45 -8.03 -1.75
C LEU A 85 -3.47 -7.62 -2.80
N ILE A 86 -4.63 -7.17 -2.34
CA ILE A 86 -5.70 -6.68 -3.22
C ILE A 86 -5.21 -5.45 -3.98
N ALA A 87 -4.60 -4.47 -3.27
CA ALA A 87 -4.06 -3.27 -3.88
C ALA A 87 -2.95 -3.58 -4.91
N ALA A 88 -1.94 -4.37 -4.53
CA ALA A 88 -0.86 -4.77 -5.45
C ALA A 88 -1.37 -5.58 -6.65
N GLY A 89 -2.36 -6.45 -6.44
CA GLY A 89 -3.02 -7.22 -7.49
C GLY A 89 -3.64 -6.33 -8.58
N LEU A 90 -4.29 -5.24 -8.17
CA LEU A 90 -4.98 -4.31 -9.06
C LEU A 90 -4.04 -3.47 -9.95
N HIS A 91 -2.73 -3.45 -9.70
CA HIS A 91 -1.75 -2.81 -10.60
C HIS A 91 -1.76 -3.41 -12.01
N ARG A 92 -2.28 -4.64 -12.18
CA ARG A 92 -2.43 -5.30 -13.49
C ARG A 92 -3.62 -4.81 -14.30
N LEU A 93 -4.59 -4.15 -13.66
CA LEU A 93 -5.88 -3.77 -14.24
C LEU A 93 -6.09 -2.26 -14.27
N VAL A 94 -5.69 -1.57 -13.20
CA VAL A 94 -5.93 -0.14 -13.01
C VAL A 94 -4.59 0.59 -12.90
N PRO A 95 -4.40 1.72 -13.61
CA PRO A 95 -3.23 2.56 -13.39
C PRO A 95 -3.12 2.97 -11.92
N VAL A 96 -1.95 2.81 -11.30
CA VAL A 96 -1.75 3.11 -9.86
C VAL A 96 -2.14 4.55 -9.51
N ARG A 97 -1.95 5.50 -10.43
CA ARG A 97 -2.39 6.89 -10.28
C ARG A 97 -3.91 7.08 -10.17
N GLN A 98 -4.72 6.12 -10.58
CA GLN A 98 -6.18 6.09 -10.47
C GLN A 98 -6.66 5.13 -9.37
N LEU A 99 -5.78 4.32 -8.79
CA LEU A 99 -6.16 3.29 -7.82
C LEU A 99 -6.23 3.89 -6.41
N GLN A 100 -7.42 4.25 -5.92
CA GLN A 100 -7.54 4.77 -4.56
C GLN A 100 -7.43 3.64 -3.54
N VAL A 101 -6.47 3.76 -2.63
CA VAL A 101 -6.27 2.81 -1.52
C VAL A 101 -6.61 3.50 -0.21
N TRP A 102 -7.59 2.94 0.49
CA TRP A 102 -8.04 3.43 1.79
C TRP A 102 -7.09 2.95 2.88
N ALA A 103 -6.49 3.90 3.61
CA ALA A 103 -5.74 3.68 4.82
C ALA A 103 -6.60 4.10 6.02
N VAL A 104 -7.35 3.14 6.57
CA VAL A 104 -8.25 3.36 7.72
C VAL A 104 -7.46 3.23 9.02
N LEU A 105 -7.31 4.35 9.74
CA LEU A 105 -6.56 4.42 10.98
C LEU A 105 -7.52 4.29 12.17
N ARG A 106 -7.27 3.34 13.06
CA ARG A 106 -8.07 3.05 14.25
C ARG A 106 -7.30 3.43 15.50
N VAL A 107 -7.97 3.98 16.51
CA VAL A 107 -7.31 4.36 17.78
C VAL A 107 -6.79 3.12 18.53
N GLU A 108 -7.41 1.96 18.35
CA GLU A 108 -7.01 0.69 18.96
C GLU A 108 -5.82 0.04 18.25
N ALA A 109 -5.42 0.53 17.08
CA ALA A 109 -4.32 -0.03 16.32
C ALA A 109 -2.97 0.34 16.94
N ASP A 110 -2.10 -0.66 17.10
CA ASP A 110 -0.70 -0.46 17.45
C ASP A 110 0.09 0.11 16.26
N GLU A 111 1.34 0.49 16.52
CA GLU A 111 2.23 1.07 15.51
C GLU A 111 2.37 0.15 14.29
N ARG A 112 2.52 -1.16 14.50
CA ARG A 112 2.64 -2.15 13.42
C ARG A 112 1.42 -2.13 12.53
N ARG A 113 0.21 -2.19 13.10
CA ARG A 113 -1.03 -2.19 12.34
C ARG A 113 -1.24 -0.87 11.59
N LEU A 114 -0.93 0.25 12.21
CA LEU A 114 -1.00 1.56 11.54
C LEU A 114 -0.02 1.65 10.38
N LEU A 115 1.23 1.24 10.58
CA LEU A 115 2.24 1.21 9.53
C LEU A 115 1.84 0.25 8.40
N TYR A 116 1.29 -0.92 8.72
CA TYR A 116 0.82 -1.88 7.73
C TYR A 116 -0.22 -1.28 6.77
N VAL A 117 -1.20 -0.56 7.34
CA VAL A 117 -2.28 0.08 6.59
C VAL A 117 -1.77 1.32 5.83
N LEU A 118 -0.92 2.14 6.45
CA LEU A 118 -0.30 3.30 5.80
C LEU A 118 0.60 2.87 4.63
N ALA A 119 1.41 1.82 4.81
CA ALA A 119 2.26 1.25 3.77
C ALA A 119 1.44 0.73 2.58
N ALA A 120 0.24 0.15 2.83
CA ALA A 120 -0.65 -0.22 1.74
C ALA A 120 -1.12 0.98 0.92
N GLY A 121 -1.25 2.17 1.53
CA GLY A 121 -1.54 3.42 0.81
C GLY A 121 -0.48 3.79 -0.24
N PHE A 122 0.77 3.32 -0.11
CA PHE A 122 1.83 3.45 -1.12
C PHE A 122 1.70 2.48 -2.30
N LEU A 123 0.63 1.68 -2.35
CA LEU A 123 0.27 0.85 -3.51
C LEU A 123 -0.75 1.58 -4.41
N GLY A 124 -1.03 2.86 -4.18
CA GLY A 124 -2.01 3.60 -4.96
C GLY A 124 -2.07 5.07 -4.61
N ARG A 125 -3.21 5.69 -4.92
CA ARG A 125 -3.63 6.97 -4.38
C ARG A 125 -4.10 6.78 -2.94
N MET A 126 -3.27 7.14 -1.96
CA MET A 126 -3.64 7.04 -0.55
C MET A 126 -4.84 7.92 -0.21
N CYS A 127 -5.80 7.36 0.52
CA CYS A 127 -6.92 8.07 1.14
C CYS A 127 -6.98 7.71 2.63
N LEU A 128 -6.85 8.71 3.52
CA LEU A 128 -6.95 8.48 4.96
C LEU A 128 -8.41 8.45 5.40
N SER A 129 -8.74 7.52 6.29
CA SER A 129 -10.06 7.40 6.91
C SER A 129 -9.93 6.82 8.32
N GLY A 130 -11.06 6.58 9.00
CA GLY A 130 -11.12 6.07 10.37
C GLY A 130 -11.17 7.20 11.40
N ASP A 131 -10.59 6.96 12.56
CA ASP A 131 -10.79 7.74 13.78
C ASP A 131 -9.80 8.91 13.90
N LEU A 132 -9.52 9.58 12.77
CA LEU A 132 -8.46 10.60 12.63
C LEU A 132 -8.45 11.68 13.73
N PRO A 133 -9.60 12.24 14.17
CA PRO A 133 -9.61 13.26 15.22
C PRO A 133 -9.24 12.73 16.61
N ALA A 134 -9.31 11.41 16.82
CA ALA A 134 -9.09 10.74 18.10
C ALA A 134 -7.75 10.01 18.20
N LEU A 135 -6.93 10.04 17.14
CA LEU A 135 -5.58 9.46 17.15
C LEU A 135 -4.71 10.13 18.23
N SER A 136 -3.87 9.33 18.89
CA SER A 136 -2.84 9.85 19.80
C SER A 136 -1.79 10.68 19.06
N GLU A 137 -0.96 11.42 19.79
CA GLU A 137 0.13 12.20 19.20
C GLU A 137 1.13 11.31 18.44
N GLU A 138 1.42 10.13 18.97
CA GLU A 138 2.32 9.14 18.35
C GLU A 138 1.72 8.57 17.06
N GLN A 139 0.43 8.20 17.09
CA GLN A 139 -0.27 7.70 15.91
C GLN A 139 -0.34 8.77 14.82
N TRP A 140 -0.61 10.04 15.21
CA TRP A 140 -0.57 11.16 14.28
C TRP A 140 0.84 11.45 13.75
N SER A 141 1.87 11.31 14.59
CA SER A 141 3.27 11.45 14.16
C SER A 141 3.64 10.44 13.08
N LEU A 142 3.24 9.17 13.26
CA LEU A 142 3.43 8.13 12.25
C LEU A 142 2.69 8.45 10.94
N ALA A 143 1.42 8.85 11.02
CA ALA A 143 0.63 9.22 9.84
C ALA A 143 1.24 10.42 9.10
N LYS A 144 1.73 11.45 9.80
CA LYS A 144 2.40 12.60 9.19
C LYS A 144 3.69 12.21 8.46
N ARG A 145 4.55 11.41 9.09
CA ARG A 145 5.76 10.87 8.45
C ARG A 145 5.42 10.09 7.18
N ALA A 146 4.36 9.27 7.22
CA ALA A 146 3.88 8.55 6.05
C ALA A 146 3.39 9.50 4.94
N LEU A 147 2.66 10.56 5.27
CA LEU A 147 2.18 11.55 4.29
C LEU A 147 3.33 12.36 3.68
N GLU A 148 4.34 12.72 4.46
CA GLU A 148 5.54 13.43 4.00
C GLU A 148 6.33 12.58 2.99
N LEU A 149 6.57 11.31 3.33
CA LEU A 149 7.19 10.35 2.41
C LEU A 149 6.31 10.10 1.17
N TYR A 150 4.99 9.99 1.34
CA TYR A 150 4.05 9.80 0.25
C TYR A 150 4.07 10.96 -0.75
N ALA A 151 4.19 12.20 -0.27
CA ALA A 151 4.32 13.38 -1.13
C ALA A 151 5.57 13.29 -2.03
N LYS A 152 6.69 12.79 -1.50
CA LYS A 152 7.93 12.56 -2.28
C LYS A 152 7.80 11.36 -3.24
N ALA A 153 7.05 10.33 -2.84
CA ALA A 153 6.82 9.14 -3.66
C ALA A 153 5.76 9.33 -4.76
N ALA A 154 4.93 10.37 -4.68
CA ALA A 154 3.82 10.61 -5.61
C ALA A 154 4.20 10.60 -7.11
N PRO A 155 5.36 11.13 -7.55
CA PRO A 155 5.79 11.01 -8.95
C PRO A 155 6.02 9.56 -9.38
N VAL A 156 6.61 8.73 -8.52
CA VAL A 156 6.84 7.29 -8.78
C VAL A 156 5.50 6.53 -8.85
N LEU A 157 4.55 6.89 -7.98
CA LEU A 157 3.20 6.33 -8.01
C LEU A 157 2.47 6.69 -9.31
N ARG A 158 2.64 7.93 -9.79
CA ARG A 158 1.94 8.45 -10.97
C ARG A 158 2.29 7.69 -12.26
N ASP A 159 3.59 7.52 -12.53
CA ASP A 159 4.08 7.07 -13.85
C ASP A 159 5.03 5.86 -13.78
N GLY A 160 5.32 5.34 -12.59
CA GLY A 160 6.26 4.26 -12.42
C GLY A 160 5.77 2.90 -12.94
N ARG A 161 6.72 2.01 -13.22
CA ARG A 161 6.49 0.61 -13.61
C ARG A 161 6.62 -0.30 -12.40
N THR A 162 5.67 -1.20 -12.22
CA THR A 162 5.66 -2.16 -11.09
C THR A 162 6.43 -3.44 -11.42
N HIS A 163 7.25 -3.86 -10.47
CA HIS A 163 7.91 -5.15 -10.40
C HIS A 163 7.50 -5.81 -9.07
N TRP A 164 7.13 -7.08 -9.12
CA TRP A 164 6.65 -7.84 -7.96
C TRP A 164 7.67 -8.91 -7.60
N PHE A 165 8.09 -8.94 -6.35
CA PHE A 165 8.91 -10.02 -5.78
C PHE A 165 8.22 -10.63 -4.56
N GLY A 166 8.44 -11.92 -4.35
CA GLY A 166 7.86 -12.68 -3.23
C GLY A 166 7.30 -14.04 -3.66
N PRO A 167 6.99 -14.92 -2.69
CA PRO A 167 6.33 -16.19 -2.96
C PRO A 167 4.95 -16.02 -3.59
N ALA A 168 4.47 -17.08 -4.26
CA ALA A 168 3.10 -17.14 -4.74
C ALA A 168 2.11 -17.19 -3.55
N VAL A 169 1.09 -16.34 -3.58
CA VAL A 169 0.01 -16.35 -2.59
C VAL A 169 -0.99 -17.44 -2.95
N LYS A 170 -1.09 -18.46 -2.10
CA LYS A 170 -1.97 -19.63 -2.32
C LYS A 170 -3.42 -19.37 -1.92
N ALA A 171 -3.64 -18.58 -0.87
CA ALA A 171 -4.95 -18.22 -0.36
C ALA A 171 -4.95 -16.75 0.02
N TRP A 172 -5.94 -16.00 -0.47
CA TRP A 172 -6.04 -14.58 -0.13
C TRP A 172 -6.64 -14.43 1.27
N ARG A 173 -7.69 -15.18 1.63
CA ARG A 173 -8.42 -15.05 2.90
C ARG A 173 -7.60 -15.40 4.17
N HIS A 174 -6.38 -15.88 4.03
CA HIS A 174 -5.40 -16.14 5.09
C HIS A 174 -4.02 -16.10 4.44
N PRO A 175 -3.49 -14.91 4.13
CA PRO A 175 -2.30 -14.81 3.31
C PRO A 175 -1.08 -15.25 4.11
N GLU A 176 -0.17 -15.95 3.43
CA GLU A 176 1.11 -16.39 3.99
C GLU A 176 2.27 -15.93 3.11
N GLY A 177 3.43 -15.71 3.73
CA GLY A 177 4.65 -15.27 3.04
C GLY A 177 4.81 -13.75 3.04
N TRP A 178 5.36 -13.19 1.97
CA TRP A 178 5.67 -11.76 1.87
C TRP A 178 5.58 -11.25 0.43
N GLN A 179 5.54 -9.94 0.25
CA GLN A 179 5.69 -9.30 -1.05
C GLN A 179 6.60 -8.07 -0.94
N LEU A 180 7.36 -7.81 -2.00
CA LEU A 180 8.02 -6.54 -2.26
C LEU A 180 7.50 -6.00 -3.59
N ILE A 181 6.80 -4.88 -3.55
CA ILE A 181 6.32 -4.16 -4.73
C ILE A 181 7.30 -3.03 -5.00
N VAL A 182 8.08 -3.16 -6.07
CA VAL A 182 9.04 -2.16 -6.52
C VAL A 182 8.41 -1.36 -7.66
N ARG A 183 8.34 -0.04 -7.53
CA ARG A 183 7.96 0.88 -8.61
C ARG A 183 9.16 1.73 -9.00
N VAL A 184 9.57 1.67 -10.26
CA VAL A 184 10.64 2.53 -10.80
C VAL A 184 9.99 3.63 -11.64
N ALA A 185 10.32 4.90 -11.37
CA ALA A 185 9.83 6.03 -12.13
C ALA A 185 10.22 5.93 -13.62
N ALA A 186 9.44 6.57 -14.48
CA ALA A 186 9.67 6.51 -15.93
C ALA A 186 11.02 7.13 -16.36
N ASP A 187 11.57 8.06 -15.58
CA ASP A 187 12.89 8.68 -15.78
C ASP A 187 14.04 7.87 -15.16
N GLU A 188 13.71 6.76 -14.49
CA GLU A 188 14.62 5.89 -13.74
C GLU A 188 15.48 6.60 -12.68
N GLN A 189 15.05 7.79 -12.23
CA GLN A 189 15.76 8.57 -11.21
C GLN A 189 15.34 8.22 -9.80
N THR A 190 14.10 7.73 -9.63
CA THR A 190 13.54 7.37 -8.33
C THR A 190 12.87 6.01 -8.39
N ALA A 191 12.90 5.30 -7.26
CA ALA A 191 12.18 4.04 -7.09
C ALA A 191 11.55 3.98 -5.70
N LEU A 192 10.34 3.41 -5.63
CA LEU A 192 9.60 3.18 -4.40
C LEU A 192 9.51 1.68 -4.17
N VAL A 193 9.84 1.21 -2.98
CA VAL A 193 9.61 -0.19 -2.60
C VAL A 193 8.69 -0.24 -1.40
N VAL A 194 7.65 -1.07 -1.52
CA VAL A 194 6.66 -1.32 -0.47
C VAL A 194 6.73 -2.80 -0.12
N GLY A 195 7.08 -3.09 1.13
CA GLY A 195 7.15 -4.44 1.68
C GLY A 195 5.97 -4.74 2.60
N HIS A 196 5.40 -5.92 2.46
CA HIS A 196 4.39 -6.47 3.37
C HIS A 196 4.71 -7.94 3.65
N ALA A 197 4.65 -8.34 4.92
CA ALA A 197 4.72 -9.73 5.34
C ALA A 197 3.37 -10.16 5.92
N PHE A 198 3.02 -11.42 5.72
CA PHE A 198 1.73 -12.00 6.07
C PHE A 198 1.90 -13.10 7.13
N GLY A 199 0.95 -14.02 7.25
CA GLY A 199 1.07 -15.17 8.14
C GLY A 199 2.07 -16.23 7.66
N GLY A 200 2.04 -17.37 8.35
CA GLY A 200 2.85 -18.55 8.01
C GLY A 200 4.30 -18.46 8.51
N VAL A 201 5.15 -19.35 7.97
CA VAL A 201 6.58 -19.37 8.27
C VAL A 201 7.29 -18.35 7.40
N LEU A 202 7.79 -17.28 8.02
CA LEU A 202 8.48 -16.18 7.35
C LEU A 202 10.00 -16.38 7.37
N PRO A 203 10.71 -15.95 6.32
CA PRO A 203 12.17 -15.86 6.40
C PRO A 203 12.57 -14.71 7.34
N GLU A 204 13.77 -14.76 7.89
CA GLU A 204 14.36 -13.62 8.62
C GLU A 204 14.50 -12.39 7.70
N VAL A 205 14.69 -12.64 6.41
CA VAL A 205 14.96 -11.61 5.40
C VAL A 205 14.16 -11.89 4.12
N ALA A 206 13.55 -10.85 3.58
CA ALA A 206 13.01 -10.80 2.23
C ALA A 206 13.90 -9.92 1.35
N GLU A 207 14.17 -10.32 0.11
CA GLU A 207 15.07 -9.55 -0.76
C GLU A 207 14.68 -9.56 -2.23
N CYS A 208 15.16 -8.55 -2.95
CA CYS A 208 15.02 -8.46 -4.39
C CYS A 208 16.22 -7.77 -5.04
N GLU A 209 16.45 -8.10 -6.31
CA GLU A 209 17.32 -7.31 -7.17
C GLU A 209 16.51 -6.16 -7.76
N LEU A 210 16.93 -4.93 -7.49
CA LEU A 210 16.28 -3.73 -7.98
C LEU A 210 16.50 -3.58 -9.48
N PRO A 211 15.46 -3.27 -10.27
CA PRO A 211 15.62 -2.88 -11.66
C PRO A 211 16.47 -1.61 -11.75
N GLY A 212 17.51 -1.61 -12.59
CA GLY A 212 18.41 -0.47 -12.75
C GLY A 212 19.41 -0.29 -11.61
N GLY A 213 19.77 0.97 -11.33
CA GLY A 213 20.75 1.35 -10.31
C GLY A 213 22.13 1.77 -10.88
N PRO A 214 23.11 2.09 -10.02
CA PRO A 214 23.05 1.99 -8.56
C PRO A 214 22.05 2.98 -7.93
N TRP A 215 21.43 2.53 -6.84
CA TRP A 215 20.49 3.29 -6.03
C TRP A 215 21.14 3.73 -4.72
N VAL A 216 20.56 4.73 -4.07
CA VAL A 216 20.80 5.08 -2.67
C VAL A 216 19.46 5.30 -1.96
N VAL A 217 19.41 5.01 -0.66
CA VAL A 217 18.24 5.26 0.17
C VAL A 217 18.07 6.77 0.33
N GLU A 218 16.91 7.28 -0.06
CA GLU A 218 16.53 8.67 0.19
C GLU A 218 15.79 8.79 1.52
N GLU A 219 14.78 7.95 1.73
CA GLU A 219 13.97 7.97 2.94
C GLU A 219 13.27 6.62 3.15
N MET A 220 12.91 6.32 4.41
CA MET A 220 12.25 5.08 4.78
C MET A 220 11.24 5.26 5.90
N LEU A 221 10.18 4.47 5.82
CA LEU A 221 9.20 4.26 6.86
C LEU A 221 9.19 2.78 7.24
N ALA A 222 9.55 2.46 8.49
CA ALA A 222 9.61 1.10 9.02
C ALA A 222 9.18 1.11 10.49
N GLU A 223 8.86 -0.07 11.05
CA GLU A 223 8.55 -0.22 12.48
C GLU A 223 9.73 0.31 13.30
N THR A 224 9.42 1.10 14.32
CA THR A 224 10.43 1.53 15.28
C THR A 224 10.98 0.29 15.99
N ALA A 225 12.31 0.16 16.08
CA ALA A 225 12.91 -0.96 16.79
C ALA A 225 12.38 -0.96 18.23
N THR A 226 11.60 -1.97 18.60
CA THR A 226 11.27 -2.19 20.00
C THR A 226 12.58 -2.61 20.67
N ALA A 227 13.03 -1.84 21.65
CA ALA A 227 14.09 -2.29 22.53
C ALA A 227 13.58 -3.58 23.21
N ALA A 228 13.97 -4.74 22.67
CA ALA A 228 13.64 -6.01 23.27
C ALA A 228 14.10 -5.97 24.73
N GLY A 229 13.17 -6.24 25.63
CA GLY A 229 13.30 -5.96 27.06
C GLY A 229 14.62 -6.47 27.62
N ALA A 230 15.38 -5.55 28.22
CA ALA A 230 16.33 -5.91 29.24
C ALA A 230 15.53 -6.60 30.36
N THR A 231 15.52 -7.92 30.36
CA THR A 231 15.16 -8.71 31.53
C THR A 231 16.08 -8.24 32.65
N THR A 232 15.56 -7.41 33.56
CA THR A 232 16.21 -7.15 34.84
C THR A 232 16.15 -8.45 35.63
N GLY A 233 17.19 -9.26 35.45
CA GLY A 233 17.46 -10.42 36.28
C GLY A 233 17.62 -9.96 37.73
N GLY A 234 16.95 -10.69 38.62
CA GLY A 234 17.13 -10.58 40.05
C GLY A 234 18.59 -10.76 40.45
N SER A 235 18.92 -10.05 41.53
CA SER A 235 20.23 -9.87 42.16
C SER A 235 21.10 -11.14 42.30
N ALA A 236 22.35 -11.03 41.83
CA ALA A 236 23.51 -11.61 42.50
C ALA A 236 24.77 -10.78 42.18
N SER A 237 25.51 -10.39 43.23
CA SER A 237 26.71 -9.54 43.22
C SER A 237 27.99 -10.27 42.76
N PRO A 238 29.13 -9.55 42.53
CA PRO A 238 30.02 -9.77 41.37
C PRO A 238 31.34 -10.51 41.67
N LEU A 239 32.01 -10.95 40.60
CA LEU A 239 33.45 -11.23 40.56
C LEU A 239 34.10 -10.46 39.40
N PRO A 240 35.32 -9.88 39.54
CA PRO A 240 35.95 -9.07 38.51
C PRO A 240 36.98 -9.87 37.69
N GLY A 241 37.03 -9.64 36.38
CA GLY A 241 38.20 -10.01 35.58
C GLY A 241 37.97 -10.16 34.07
N ALA A 242 38.84 -9.50 33.30
CA ALA A 242 39.15 -9.68 31.87
C ALA A 242 38.24 -8.99 30.82
N GLY A 243 38.67 -7.79 30.39
CA GLY A 243 39.40 -7.67 29.12
C GLY A 243 38.62 -7.77 27.80
N ALA A 244 38.35 -6.60 27.23
CA ALA A 244 38.49 -6.20 25.82
C ALA A 244 37.71 -6.92 24.71
N GLY A 245 36.98 -6.10 23.93
CA GLY A 245 36.81 -6.30 22.48
C GLY A 245 35.39 -6.58 22.00
N ALA A 246 34.47 -5.61 22.10
CA ALA A 246 33.20 -5.68 21.38
C ALA A 246 33.27 -4.83 20.11
N ASN A 247 33.67 -5.46 18.99
CA ASN A 247 33.29 -4.97 17.66
C ASN A 247 31.78 -5.16 17.52
N GLY A 248 31.02 -4.09 17.74
CA GLY A 248 29.57 -4.05 17.53
C GLY A 248 29.24 -4.06 16.04
N ALA A 249 29.25 -5.24 15.42
CA ALA A 249 28.45 -5.47 14.23
C ALA A 249 27.03 -5.78 14.73
N ALA A 250 26.15 -4.78 14.71
CA ALA A 250 24.72 -5.07 14.79
C ALA A 250 24.40 -6.05 13.66
N THR A 251 24.04 -7.28 14.01
CA THR A 251 23.52 -8.25 13.05
C THR A 251 22.32 -7.61 12.36
N LEU A 252 22.25 -7.72 11.03
CA LEU A 252 21.21 -7.16 10.14
C LEU A 252 19.76 -7.53 10.53
N THR A 253 19.58 -8.35 11.56
CA THR A 253 18.34 -8.92 12.08
C THR A 253 17.61 -8.03 13.09
N GLU A 254 18.20 -6.95 13.61
CA GLU A 254 17.56 -6.13 14.65
C GLU A 254 16.72 -4.95 14.14
N THR A 255 16.75 -4.66 12.83
CA THR A 255 16.00 -3.54 12.25
C THR A 255 14.96 -4.03 11.27
N ALA A 256 13.69 -3.66 11.46
CA ALA A 256 12.58 -3.84 10.50
C ALA A 256 12.75 -3.03 9.18
N ALA A 257 13.95 -2.51 8.95
CA ALA A 257 14.32 -1.57 7.91
C ALA A 257 14.87 -2.28 6.68
N PHE A 258 14.85 -1.58 5.55
CA PHE A 258 15.55 -2.00 4.35
C PHE A 258 17.05 -1.69 4.44
N THR A 259 17.87 -2.54 3.84
CA THR A 259 19.31 -2.32 3.64
C THR A 259 19.63 -2.50 2.17
N LEU A 260 20.43 -1.59 1.62
CA LEU A 260 20.85 -1.64 0.22
C LEU A 260 22.29 -2.16 0.10
N VAL A 261 22.47 -3.28 -0.57
CA VAL A 261 23.75 -3.95 -0.78
C VAL A 261 24.22 -3.73 -2.21
N GLY A 262 25.40 -3.12 -2.36
CA GLY A 262 26.02 -2.86 -3.67
C GLY A 262 25.19 -1.95 -4.59
N GLY A 263 24.27 -1.15 -4.04
CA GLY A 263 23.40 -0.25 -4.79
C GLY A 263 22.33 -0.94 -5.66
N ARG A 264 22.20 -2.27 -5.59
CA ARG A 264 21.31 -3.03 -6.50
C ARG A 264 20.49 -4.13 -5.82
N ARG A 265 20.95 -4.69 -4.71
CA ARG A 265 20.19 -5.69 -3.95
C ARG A 265 19.57 -5.03 -2.74
N LEU A 266 18.25 -5.08 -2.64
CA LEU A 266 17.50 -4.58 -1.49
C LEU A 266 17.14 -5.73 -0.57
N VAL A 267 17.42 -5.56 0.71
CA VAL A 267 17.26 -6.56 1.77
C VAL A 267 16.33 -5.99 2.83
N TRP A 268 15.26 -6.68 3.18
CA TRP A 268 14.32 -6.29 4.23
C TRP A 268 14.39 -7.29 5.38
N GLY A 269 14.78 -6.83 6.57
CA GLY A 269 14.63 -7.63 7.79
C GLY A 269 13.15 -7.72 8.14
N VAL A 270 12.57 -8.92 8.07
CA VAL A 270 11.13 -9.13 8.26
C VAL A 270 10.86 -9.29 9.77
N PRO A 271 10.23 -8.31 10.45
CA PRO A 271 10.10 -8.33 11.91
C PRO A 271 9.02 -9.28 12.42
N GLY A 272 8.22 -9.87 11.51
CA GLY A 272 7.17 -10.82 11.83
C GLY A 272 5.95 -10.70 10.93
N ALA A 273 4.90 -11.43 11.28
CA ALA A 273 3.65 -11.44 10.53
C ALA A 273 2.94 -10.09 10.58
N PHE A 274 2.29 -9.74 9.46
CA PHE A 274 1.53 -8.50 9.31
C PHE A 274 2.36 -7.24 9.57
N SER A 275 3.63 -7.28 9.17
CA SER A 275 4.55 -6.15 9.19
C SER A 275 4.66 -5.50 7.83
N ALA A 276 5.13 -4.25 7.80
CA ALA A 276 5.35 -3.53 6.56
C ALA A 276 6.50 -2.54 6.69
N ALA A 277 7.07 -2.19 5.53
CA ALA A 277 8.03 -1.10 5.41
C ALA A 277 7.92 -0.46 4.02
N VAL A 278 8.31 0.80 3.92
CA VAL A 278 8.36 1.57 2.68
C VAL A 278 9.73 2.22 2.57
N VAL A 279 10.36 2.15 1.40
CA VAL A 279 11.60 2.88 1.13
C VAL A 279 11.51 3.61 -0.21
N LEU A 280 11.89 4.88 -0.19
CA LEU A 280 12.11 5.70 -1.37
C LEU A 280 13.61 5.72 -1.67
N LEU A 281 13.94 5.46 -2.93
CA LEU A 281 15.29 5.37 -3.45
C LEU A 281 15.47 6.43 -4.55
N ARG A 282 16.69 6.93 -4.67
CA ARG A 282 17.12 7.78 -5.79
C ARG A 282 18.36 7.20 -6.46
N ARG A 283 18.61 7.62 -7.70
CA ARG A 283 19.86 7.27 -8.39
C ARG A 283 21.06 7.84 -7.62
N ALA A 284 22.12 7.03 -7.54
CA ALA A 284 23.38 7.40 -6.89
C ALA A 284 24.10 8.51 -7.65
#